data_AF-A0A424IHS2-F1
#
_entry.id   AF-A0A424IHS2-F1
#
_cell.length_a   1.000
_cell.length_b   1.000
_cell.length_c   1.000
_cell.angle_alpha   90.00
_cell.angle_beta   90.00
_cell.angle_gamma   90.00
#
_symmetry.space_group_name_H-M   'P 1'
#
loop_
_entity.id
_entity.type
_entity.pdbx_description
1 polymer ?
#
loop_
_entity_poly.entity_id
_entity_poly.type
_entity_poly.pdbx_seq_one_letter_code
_entity_poly.pdbx_strand_id
1 'polypeptide(L)'
;ERFDILSKVLCWDDRFLYIEQSMWKKNGECAGHIVYRSAFVDKKGIINPDKIIEALGEQIKRPKMPDWITKWIEAENNRPWPPDKE
;
A
#
# COMPACT_ATOMS: atom_id res chain seq x y z
N GLU A 1 4.99 24.49 6.66
CA GLU A 1 6.06 24.53 5.63
C GLU A 1 5.62 23.72 4.40
N ARG A 2 6.36 23.75 3.29
CA ARG A 2 6.09 22.90 2.12
C ARG A 2 6.88 21.60 2.24
N PHE A 3 6.22 20.47 1.93
CA PHE A 3 6.83 19.14 1.90
C PHE A 3 6.86 18.57 0.48
N ASP A 4 7.87 17.75 0.21
CA ASP A 4 7.90 16.87 -0.97
C ASP A 4 7.37 15.48 -0.57
N ILE A 5 6.47 14.92 -1.39
CA ILE A 5 5.84 13.63 -1.13
C ILE A 5 6.28 12.65 -2.21
N LEU A 6 6.81 11.52 -1.80
CA LEU A 6 7.16 10.41 -2.69
C LEU A 6 6.29 9.21 -2.36
N SER A 7 5.61 8.68 -3.38
CA SER A 7 4.80 7.47 -3.26
C SER A 7 5.37 6.36 -4.14
N LYS A 8 5.44 5.13 -3.62
CA LYS A 8 5.97 3.97 -4.31
C LYS A 8 5.14 2.73 -3.99
N VAL A 9 4.74 1.99 -5.02
CA VAL A 9 4.20 0.63 -4.84
C VAL A 9 5.34 -0.29 -4.42
N LEU A 10 5.22 -0.91 -3.24
CA LEU A 10 6.24 -1.83 -2.72
C LEU A 10 6.03 -3.25 -3.27
N CYS A 11 4.80 -3.74 -3.19
CA CYS A 11 4.37 -5.06 -3.62
C CYS A 11 2.84 -5.13 -3.63
N TRP A 12 2.30 -6.27 -4.03
CA TRP A 12 0.88 -6.56 -3.90
C TRP A 12 0.66 -8.03 -3.53
N ASP A 13 -0.49 -8.31 -2.92
CA ASP A 13 -0.99 -9.65 -2.74
C ASP A 13 -2.17 -9.99 -3.68
N ASP A 14 -2.93 -11.04 -3.41
CA ASP A 14 -4.07 -11.43 -4.25
C ASP A 14 -5.27 -10.46 -4.15
N ARG A 15 -5.21 -9.50 -3.20
CA ARG A 15 -6.31 -8.60 -2.83
C ARG A 15 -5.87 -7.13 -2.74
N PHE A 16 -4.65 -6.84 -2.30
CA PHE A 16 -4.21 -5.51 -1.92
C PHE A 16 -2.90 -5.09 -2.58
N LEU A 17 -2.79 -3.82 -2.96
CA LEU A 17 -1.51 -3.16 -3.21
C LEU A 17 -1.01 -2.51 -1.92
N TYR A 18 0.29 -2.63 -1.68
CA TYR A 18 0.97 -1.99 -0.56
C TYR A 18 1.80 -0.81 -1.08
N ILE A 19 1.45 0.40 -0.68
CA ILE A 19 2.08 1.64 -1.14
C ILE A 19 2.78 2.31 0.03
N GLU A 20 4.06 2.59 -0.14
CA GLU A 20 4.84 3.44 0.75
C GLU A 20 4.66 4.89 0.33
N GLN A 21 4.37 5.77 1.29
CA GLN A 21 4.40 7.21 1.08
C GLN A 21 5.26 7.88 2.14
N SER A 22 6.27 8.62 1.70
CA SER A 22 7.16 9.40 2.57
C SER A 22 7.02 10.89 2.28
N MET A 23 7.12 11.71 3.33
CA MET A 23 6.99 13.15 3.28
C MET A 23 8.27 13.78 3.83
N TRP A 24 8.87 14.70 3.07
CA TRP A 24 10.19 15.26 3.37
C TRP A 24 10.13 16.78 3.45
N LYS A 25 10.71 17.33 4.51
CA LYS A 25 10.95 18.78 4.64
C LYS A 25 12.08 19.21 3.71
N LYS A 26 12.15 20.51 3.41
CA LYS A 26 13.23 21.07 2.58
C LYS A 26 14.64 20.88 3.17
N ASN A 27 14.75 20.72 4.49
CA ASN A 27 16.01 20.46 5.19
C ASN A 27 16.42 18.96 5.17
N GLY A 28 15.65 18.09 4.53
CA GLY A 28 15.91 16.64 4.45
C GLY A 28 15.35 15.82 5.62
N GLU A 29 14.68 16.44 6.58
CA GLU A 29 14.04 15.72 7.69
C GLU A 29 12.76 15.01 7.22
N CYS A 30 12.59 13.74 7.63
CA CYS A 30 11.37 12.99 7.38
C CYS A 30 10.25 13.52 8.29
N ALA A 31 9.19 14.03 7.68
CA ALA A 31 8.02 14.55 8.37
C ALA A 31 6.94 13.49 8.59
N GLY A 32 6.93 12.45 7.78
CA GLY A 32 5.93 11.39 7.84
C GLY A 32 6.28 10.22 6.94
N HIS A 33 5.90 9.03 7.40
CA HIS A 33 6.07 7.80 6.66
C HIS A 33 4.86 6.90 6.88
N ILE A 34 4.18 6.55 5.80
CA ILE A 34 2.87 5.89 5.80
C ILE A 34 2.92 4.68 4.87
N VAL A 35 2.26 3.59 5.28
CA VAL A 35 1.96 2.45 4.41
C VAL A 35 0.45 2.40 4.18
N TYR A 36 0.05 2.35 2.92
CA TYR A 36 -1.34 2.11 2.51
C TYR A 36 -1.54 0.64 2.14
N ARG A 37 -2.59 0.02 2.70
CA ARG A 37 -3.17 -1.23 2.20
C ARG A 37 -4.40 -0.90 1.37
N SER A 38 -4.24 -0.89 0.05
CA SER A 38 -5.26 -0.40 -0.89
C SER A 38 -5.85 -1.54 -1.70
N ALA A 39 -7.18 -1.58 -1.81
CA ALA A 39 -7.89 -2.50 -2.70
C ALA A 39 -8.50 -1.75 -3.87
N PHE A 40 -8.44 -2.34 -5.07
CA PHE A 40 -9.32 -1.98 -6.17
C PHE A 40 -10.60 -2.79 -6.05
N VAL A 41 -11.75 -2.15 -6.24
CA VAL A 41 -13.06 -2.79 -6.09
C VAL A 41 -13.97 -2.51 -7.27
N ASP A 42 -14.81 -3.49 -7.61
CA ASP A 42 -15.95 -3.33 -8.51
C ASP A 42 -17.24 -3.79 -7.81
N LYS A 43 -18.34 -3.86 -8.57
CA LYS A 43 -19.64 -4.34 -8.08
C LYS A 43 -19.64 -5.80 -7.57
N LYS A 44 -18.62 -6.60 -7.90
CA LYS A 44 -18.47 -8.00 -7.49
C LYS A 44 -17.50 -8.16 -6.31
N GLY A 45 -16.78 -7.11 -5.91
CA GLY A 45 -15.89 -7.11 -4.76
C GLY A 45 -14.47 -6.66 -5.10
N ILE A 46 -13.48 -7.20 -4.38
CA ILE A 46 -12.06 -6.85 -4.59
C ILE A 46 -11.56 -7.46 -5.90
N ILE A 47 -10.91 -6.63 -6.71
CA ILE A 47 -10.25 -7.03 -7.94
C ILE A 47 -8.83 -7.48 -7.60
N ASN A 48 -8.44 -8.66 -8.11
CA ASN A 48 -7.06 -9.15 -7.98
C ASN A 48 -6.08 -8.13 -8.62
N PRO A 49 -5.05 -7.65 -7.90
CA PRO A 49 -4.08 -6.68 -8.40
C PRO A 49 -3.39 -7.07 -9.71
N ASP A 50 -3.15 -8.35 -9.99
CA ASP A 50 -2.53 -8.80 -11.23
C ASP A 50 -3.37 -8.37 -12.46
N LYS A 51 -4.70 -8.36 -12.35
CA LYS A 51 -5.59 -7.85 -13.41
C LYS A 51 -5.48 -6.34 -13.60
N ILE A 52 -5.17 -5.61 -12.54
CA ILE A 52 -4.95 -4.17 -12.62
C ILE A 52 -3.65 -3.88 -13.36
N ILE A 53 -2.57 -4.60 -13.04
CA ILE A 53 -1.28 -4.48 -13.73
C ILE A 53 -1.43 -4.85 -15.22
N GLU A 54 -2.14 -5.94 -15.53
CA GLU A 54 -2.45 -6.32 -16.91
C GLU A 54 -3.25 -5.24 -17.65
N ALA A 55 -4.26 -4.65 -17.01
CA ALA A 55 -5.08 -3.59 -17.60
C ALA A 55 -4.30 -2.28 -17.84
N LEU A 56 -3.22 -2.03 -17.08
CA LEU A 56 -2.29 -0.93 -17.34
C LEU A 56 -1.35 -1.20 -18.52
N GLY A 57 -1.38 -2.40 -19.11
CA GLY A 57 -0.47 -2.81 -20.19
C GLY A 57 0.93 -3.16 -19.70
N GLU A 58 1.11 -3.30 -18.39
CA GLU A 58 2.40 -3.53 -17.75
C GLU A 58 2.68 -5.04 -17.63
N GLN A 59 3.92 -5.45 -17.90
CA GLN A 59 4.37 -6.84 -17.74
C GLN A 59 5.30 -6.96 -16.53
N ILE A 60 4.79 -6.56 -15.37
CA ILE A 60 5.56 -6.57 -14.13
C ILE A 60 5.32 -7.90 -13.41
N LYS A 61 6.39 -8.67 -13.19
CA LYS A 61 6.31 -9.82 -12.28
C LYS A 61 6.06 -9.32 -10.86
N ARG A 62 5.11 -9.94 -10.16
CA ARG A 62 4.78 -9.62 -8.76
C ARG A 62 6.05 -9.47 -7.91
N PRO A 63 6.29 -8.29 -7.32
CA PRO A 63 7.45 -8.03 -6.48
C PRO A 63 7.47 -8.98 -5.28
N LYS A 64 8.66 -9.41 -4.88
CA LYS A 64 8.83 -10.11 -3.60
C LYS A 64 8.40 -9.17 -2.48
N MET A 65 7.53 -9.65 -1.60
CA MET A 65 7.11 -8.89 -0.43
C MET A 65 8.29 -8.66 0.51
N PRO A 66 8.60 -7.40 0.89
CA PRO A 66 9.62 -7.13 1.89
C PRO A 66 9.24 -7.70 3.26
N ASP A 67 10.20 -8.25 4.00
CA ASP A 67 9.95 -8.93 5.29
C ASP A 67 9.21 -8.04 6.31
N TRP A 68 9.52 -6.74 6.34
CA TRP A 68 8.86 -5.80 7.24
C TRP A 68 7.41 -5.53 6.85
N ILE A 69 7.08 -5.56 5.55
CA ILE A 69 5.69 -5.47 5.07
C ILE A 69 4.93 -6.74 5.44
N THR A 70 5.54 -7.92 5.31
CA THR A 70 4.90 -9.17 5.76
C THR A 70 4.49 -9.10 7.22
N LYS A 71 5.40 -8.66 8.11
CA LYS A 71 5.10 -8.47 9.54
C LYS A 71 4.03 -7.40 9.80
N TRP A 72 4.05 -6.32 9.02
CA TRP A 72 3.02 -5.28 9.11
C TRP A 72 1.64 -5.81 8.70
N ILE A 73 1.54 -6.61 7.64
CA ILE A 73 0.30 -7.25 7.19
C ILE A 73 -0.22 -8.20 8.27
N GLU A 74 0.65 -8.99 8.89
CA GLU A 74 0.27 -9.87 10.00
C GLU A 74 -0.37 -9.08 11.15
N ALA A 75 0.24 -7.96 11.57
CA ALA A 75 -0.33 -7.08 12.58
C ALA A 75 -1.66 -6.46 12.12
N GLU A 76 -1.71 -5.97 10.89
CA GLU A 76 -2.87 -5.31 10.29
C GLU A 76 -4.06 -6.26 10.07
N ASN A 77 -3.81 -7.57 9.91
CA ASN A 77 -4.85 -8.60 9.87
C ASN A 77 -5.50 -8.85 11.24
N ASN A 78 -4.80 -8.55 12.32
CA ASN A 78 -5.31 -8.63 13.69
C ASN A 78 -5.92 -7.31 14.18
N ARG A 79 -5.82 -6.24 13.38
CA ARG A 79 -6.38 -4.94 13.75
C ARG A 79 -7.92 -5.01 13.75
N PRO A 80 -8.60 -4.59 14.83
CA PRO A 80 -10.06 -4.53 14.84
C PRO A 80 -10.55 -3.56 13.75
N TRP A 81 -11.46 -4.04 12.91
CA TRP A 81 -12.10 -3.26 11.85
C TRP A 81 -13.58 -3.64 11.68
N PRO A 82 -14.51 -2.67 11.59
CA PRO A 82 -14.28 -1.24 11.75
C PRO A 82 -13.79 -0.91 13.17
N PRO A 83 -13.04 0.19 13.38
CA PRO A 83 -12.70 0.62 14.73
C PRO A 83 -14.00 0.81 15.53
N ASP A 84 -13.98 0.39 16.78
CA ASP A 84 -15.10 0.60 17.70
C ASP A 84 -15.44 2.11 17.75
N LYS A 85 -16.73 2.43 17.75
CA LYS A 85 -17.23 3.81 17.73
C LYS A 85 -17.56 4.34 19.13
N GLU A 86 -17.12 3.66 20.20
CA GLU A 86 -17.44 3.97 21.59
C GLU A 86 -16.31 4.75 22.28
#